data_AF-A0AAV8ZD94-F1
#
_entry.id   AF-A0AAV8ZD94-F1
#
_cell.length_a   1.000
_cell.length_b   1.000
_cell.length_c   1.000
_cell.angle_alpha   90.00
_cell.angle_beta   90.00
_cell.angle_gamma   90.00
#
_symmetry.space_group_name_H-M   'P 1'
#
loop_
_entity.id
_entity.type
_entity.pdbx_description
1 polymer ?
#
loop_
_entity_poly.entity_id
_entity_poly.type
_entity_poly.pdbx_seq_one_letter_code
_entity_poly.pdbx_strand_id
1 'polypeptide(L)'
;MTHSYLKFKLYYFPMLTAVWYTVTYLLVYTMAVLEGHVNPIFPFISAAGTTPPESCIFGFMLNIGAVLMFIVIYVRYQYIRYSNEVDVPKRLNNFTYFLGMSASFGVILVANFQETNLLPVHVLGASCAFGSSVIYCCIQYNGEYFQQHEGTAMGNSLSPFIANLFMSKFETEVKDKFEYFPRVWFSSVALDNNRFPTLKFTYEVEHNEQLPFLDVLLEIVKINMDNLEIYSQVFIPELFELFILEYGVDRFKWKLEDGGYSFHLAATFSEWITALSLNIYIFTFASDFKDIRFEGVVFTKDVELKL
;
A
#
# COMPACT_ATOMS: atom_id res chain seq x y z
N MET A 1 -5.07 26.29 44.11
CA MET A 1 -5.06 26.33 42.64
C MET A 1 -6.03 25.27 42.14
N THR A 2 -7.06 25.64 41.38
CA THR A 2 -7.92 24.69 40.67
C THR A 2 -7.26 24.34 39.34
N HIS A 3 -6.73 23.13 39.21
CA HIS A 3 -6.20 22.63 37.94
C HIS A 3 -7.36 22.07 37.11
N SER A 4 -7.60 22.67 35.95
CA SER A 4 -8.48 22.11 34.93
C SER A 4 -7.63 21.35 33.91
N TYR A 5 -7.95 20.08 33.69
CA TYR A 5 -7.26 19.22 32.72
C TYR A 5 -8.12 19.02 31.48
N LEU A 6 -7.52 19.15 30.30
CA LEU A 6 -8.16 18.71 29.07
C LEU A 6 -8.08 17.18 28.98
N LYS A 7 -9.24 16.51 28.94
CA LYS A 7 -9.34 15.05 28.80
C LYS A 7 -10.10 14.70 27.52
N PHE A 8 -9.45 14.04 26.58
CA PHE A 8 -10.10 13.48 25.39
C PHE A 8 -9.63 12.04 25.15
N LYS A 9 -10.52 11.24 24.57
CA LYS A 9 -10.23 9.85 24.21
C LYS A 9 -9.57 9.81 22.84
N LEU A 10 -8.48 9.05 22.69
CA LEU A 10 -7.67 9.11 21.49
C LEU A 10 -8.25 8.33 20.30
N TYR A 11 -9.15 7.36 20.52
CA TYR A 11 -9.77 6.60 19.43
C TYR A 11 -10.62 7.45 18.47
N TYR A 12 -11.02 8.67 18.86
CA TYR A 12 -11.74 9.57 17.95
C TYR A 12 -10.86 10.04 16.79
N PHE A 13 -9.54 10.13 16.95
CA PHE A 13 -8.62 10.60 15.90
C PHE A 13 -8.62 9.70 14.66
N PRO A 14 -8.35 8.38 14.73
CA PRO A 14 -8.37 7.52 13.54
C PRO A 14 -9.75 7.49 12.86
N MET A 15 -10.83 7.50 13.64
CA MET A 15 -12.19 7.58 13.09
C MET A 15 -12.42 8.89 12.34
N LEU A 16 -12.04 10.02 12.95
CA LEU A 16 -12.16 11.34 12.35
C LEU A 16 -11.33 11.43 11.07
N THR A 17 -10.08 10.94 11.07
CA THR A 17 -9.20 10.92 9.91
C THR A 17 -9.82 10.15 8.74
N ALA A 18 -10.31 8.93 8.99
CA ALA A 18 -10.92 8.10 7.94
C ALA A 18 -12.19 8.73 7.35
N VAL A 19 -13.06 9.28 8.20
CA VAL A 19 -14.26 10.00 7.75
C VAL A 19 -13.87 11.27 6.98
N TRP A 20 -12.88 12.01 7.47
CA TRP A 20 -12.43 13.27 6.86
C TRP A 20 -11.93 13.07 5.42
N TYR A 21 -11.05 12.08 5.19
CA TYR A 21 -10.58 11.79 3.83
C TYR A 21 -11.71 11.29 2.93
N THR A 22 -12.61 10.44 3.44
CA THR A 22 -13.77 9.96 2.66
C THR A 22 -14.67 11.11 2.23
N VAL A 23 -14.99 12.03 3.13
CA VAL A 23 -15.77 13.24 2.82
C VAL A 23 -15.03 14.13 1.83
N THR A 24 -13.71 14.28 1.99
CA THR A 24 -12.87 15.07 1.08
C THR A 24 -12.97 14.55 -0.36
N TYR A 25 -12.79 13.25 -0.58
CA TYR A 25 -12.83 12.66 -1.91
C TYR A 25 -14.22 12.77 -2.55
N LEU A 26 -15.28 12.48 -1.78
CA LEU A 26 -16.65 12.57 -2.29
C LEU A 26 -17.07 14.01 -2.62
N LEU A 27 -16.70 14.98 -1.78
CA LEU A 27 -17.00 16.38 -2.01
C LEU A 27 -16.33 16.88 -3.28
N VAL A 28 -15.02 16.65 -3.42
CA VAL A 28 -14.23 17.11 -4.56
C VAL A 28 -14.67 16.43 -5.85
N TYR A 29 -14.92 15.11 -5.82
CA TYR A 29 -15.51 14.39 -6.96
C TYR A 29 -16.86 14.99 -7.37
N THR A 30 -17.76 15.22 -6.41
CA THR A 30 -19.09 15.77 -6.68
C THR A 30 -18.98 17.16 -7.31
N MET A 31 -18.12 18.03 -6.78
CA MET A 31 -17.90 19.37 -7.34
C MET A 31 -17.35 19.30 -8.77
N ALA A 32 -16.30 18.50 -9.00
CA ALA A 32 -15.66 18.37 -10.30
C ALA A 32 -16.60 17.81 -11.37
N VAL A 33 -17.53 16.92 -10.98
CA VAL A 33 -18.57 16.39 -11.88
C VAL A 33 -19.64 17.44 -12.17
N LEU A 34 -20.09 18.20 -11.16
CA LEU A 34 -21.11 19.24 -11.33
C LEU A 34 -20.61 20.41 -12.20
N GLU A 35 -19.35 20.81 -12.05
CA GLU A 35 -18.70 21.83 -12.90
C GLU A 35 -18.31 21.28 -14.28
N GLY A 36 -18.41 19.96 -14.49
CA GLY A 36 -18.04 19.31 -15.73
C GLY A 36 -16.54 19.35 -16.02
N HIS A 37 -15.71 19.48 -14.99
CA HIS A 37 -14.25 19.46 -15.10
C HIS A 37 -13.69 18.07 -15.38
N VAL A 38 -14.37 17.00 -14.92
CA VAL A 38 -13.93 15.60 -15.09
C VAL A 38 -15.03 14.69 -15.65
N ASN A 39 -14.64 13.53 -16.17
CA ASN A 39 -15.60 12.48 -16.56
C ASN A 39 -16.33 11.92 -15.33
N PRO A 40 -17.68 11.83 -15.33
CA PRO A 40 -18.44 11.30 -14.19
C PRO A 40 -18.19 9.84 -13.86
N ILE A 41 -17.73 9.02 -14.82
CA ILE A 41 -17.69 7.57 -14.62
C ILE A 41 -16.65 7.17 -13.57
N PHE A 42 -15.38 7.53 -13.75
CA PHE A 42 -14.30 7.27 -12.77
C PHE A 42 -13.06 8.13 -13.12
N PRO A 43 -12.95 9.37 -12.59
CA PRO A 43 -11.75 10.17 -12.75
C PRO A 43 -10.72 9.85 -11.67
N PHE A 44 -9.44 10.18 -11.90
CA PHE A 44 -8.45 10.19 -10.82
C PHE A 44 -8.88 11.18 -9.71
N ILE A 45 -8.56 10.85 -8.47
CA ILE A 45 -8.84 11.71 -7.31
C ILE A 45 -8.04 13.01 -7.43
N SER A 46 -6.77 12.92 -7.83
CA SER A 46 -5.92 14.09 -8.08
C SER A 46 -6.47 14.99 -9.19
N ALA A 47 -7.00 14.39 -10.26
CA ALA A 47 -7.61 15.09 -11.38
C ALA A 47 -8.87 15.86 -10.96
N ALA A 48 -9.75 15.26 -10.15
CA ALA A 48 -10.92 15.94 -9.61
C ALA A 48 -10.55 17.16 -8.74
N GLY A 49 -9.39 17.14 -8.11
CA GLY A 49 -8.89 18.21 -7.24
C GLY A 49 -7.92 19.19 -7.90
N THR A 50 -7.79 19.23 -9.23
CA THR A 50 -6.76 20.04 -9.90
C THR A 50 -7.23 21.45 -10.28
N THR A 51 -8.51 21.61 -10.62
CA THR A 51 -9.09 22.87 -11.13
C THR A 51 -9.76 23.66 -10.00
N PRO A 52 -9.70 25.00 -9.98
CA PRO A 52 -10.50 25.80 -9.06
C PRO A 52 -12.00 25.78 -9.43
N PRO A 53 -12.92 25.78 -8.45
CA PRO A 53 -12.69 25.96 -7.00
C PRO A 53 -12.29 24.69 -6.23
N GLU A 54 -12.36 23.51 -6.84
CA GLU A 54 -12.13 22.21 -6.20
C GLU A 54 -10.73 22.10 -5.63
N SER A 55 -9.71 22.58 -6.34
CA SER A 55 -8.31 22.50 -5.91
C SER A 55 -8.01 23.28 -4.64
N CYS A 56 -8.68 24.41 -4.42
CA CYS A 56 -8.55 25.18 -3.19
C CYS A 56 -9.14 24.41 -2.00
N ILE A 57 -10.31 23.80 -2.18
CA ILE A 57 -11.00 23.01 -1.14
C ILE A 57 -10.23 21.72 -0.87
N PHE A 58 -9.80 21.03 -1.92
CA PHE A 58 -9.05 19.79 -1.83
C PHE A 58 -7.73 20.00 -1.10
N GLY A 59 -6.95 21.02 -1.50
CA GLY A 59 -5.71 21.37 -0.82
C GLY A 59 -5.92 21.71 0.66
N PHE A 60 -6.93 22.53 0.98
CA PHE A 60 -7.27 22.85 2.36
C PHE A 60 -7.62 21.60 3.19
N MET A 61 -8.49 20.74 2.67
CA MET A 61 -8.93 19.54 3.38
C MET A 61 -7.82 18.49 3.52
N LEU A 62 -6.99 18.29 2.50
CA LEU A 62 -5.85 17.37 2.57
C LEU A 62 -4.78 17.85 3.56
N ASN A 63 -4.50 19.15 3.67
CA ASN A 63 -3.58 19.67 4.67
C ASN A 63 -4.09 19.39 6.11
N ILE A 64 -5.38 19.59 6.38
CA ILE A 64 -5.99 19.22 7.68
C ILE A 64 -5.90 17.72 7.89
N GLY A 65 -6.23 16.92 6.87
CA GLY A 65 -6.13 15.46 6.90
C GLY A 65 -4.70 15.00 7.22
N ALA A 66 -3.68 15.65 6.68
CA ALA A 66 -2.28 15.31 6.94
C ALA A 66 -1.88 15.53 8.39
N VAL A 67 -2.38 16.61 9.03
CA VAL A 67 -2.16 16.86 10.46
C VAL A 67 -2.86 15.79 11.31
N LEU A 68 -4.10 15.43 10.97
CA LEU A 68 -4.82 14.35 11.65
C LEU A 68 -4.08 13.01 11.51
N MET A 69 -3.60 12.70 10.29
CA MET A 69 -2.80 11.51 10.01
C MET A 69 -1.52 11.47 10.87
N PHE A 70 -0.79 12.59 10.92
CA PHE A 70 0.41 12.72 11.74
C PHE A 70 0.13 12.36 13.21
N ILE A 71 -0.96 12.90 13.77
CA ILE A 71 -1.34 12.63 15.16
C ILE A 71 -1.64 11.13 15.34
N VAL A 72 -2.41 10.53 14.43
CA VAL A 72 -2.74 9.10 14.48
C VAL A 72 -1.48 8.23 14.44
N ILE A 73 -0.56 8.50 13.50
CA ILE A 73 0.70 7.74 13.36
C ILE A 73 1.57 7.90 14.60
N TYR A 74 1.66 9.11 15.16
CA TYR A 74 2.41 9.35 16.39
C TYR A 74 1.81 8.58 17.58
N VAL A 75 0.49 8.63 17.78
CA VAL A 75 -0.18 7.89 18.85
C VAL A 75 0.01 6.39 18.65
N ARG A 76 -0.05 5.90 17.42
CA ARG A 76 0.21 4.50 17.07
C ARG A 76 1.63 4.07 17.45
N TYR A 77 2.63 4.88 17.11
CA TYR A 77 4.02 4.64 17.51
C TYR A 77 4.19 4.55 19.03
N GLN A 78 3.56 5.46 19.77
CA GLN A 78 3.62 5.47 21.24
C GLN A 78 2.88 4.27 21.85
N TYR A 79 1.71 3.92 21.32
CA TYR A 79 0.97 2.74 21.75
C TYR A 79 1.87 1.50 21.71
N ILE A 80 2.56 1.25 20.60
CA ILE A 80 3.41 0.07 20.44
C ILE A 80 4.67 0.15 21.31
N ARG A 81 5.18 1.35 21.55
CA ARG A 81 6.36 1.54 22.41
C ARG A 81 6.08 1.23 23.89
N TYR A 82 4.87 1.48 24.36
CA TYR A 82 4.49 1.37 25.77
C TYR A 82 3.51 0.23 26.08
N SER A 83 2.87 -0.35 25.06
CA SER A 83 2.02 -1.52 25.22
C SER A 83 2.89 -2.74 25.49
N ASN A 84 2.46 -3.55 26.47
CA ASN A 84 3.03 -4.89 26.71
C ASN A 84 2.25 -5.97 25.94
N GLU A 85 1.20 -5.61 25.21
CA GLU A 85 0.36 -6.53 24.45
C GLU A 85 0.98 -6.88 23.09
N VAL A 86 1.92 -6.05 22.62
CA VAL A 86 2.49 -6.12 21.27
C VAL A 86 4.03 -6.18 21.38
N ASP A 87 4.62 -7.35 21.14
CA ASP A 87 6.08 -7.54 21.20
C ASP A 87 6.75 -7.16 19.87
N VAL A 88 7.05 -5.87 19.72
CA VAL A 88 7.64 -5.32 18.49
C VAL A 88 9.05 -4.78 18.73
N PRO A 89 10.04 -5.18 17.91
CA PRO A 89 11.37 -4.62 17.99
C PRO A 89 11.36 -3.10 17.84
N LYS A 90 12.02 -2.38 18.75
CA LYS A 90 12.08 -0.91 18.75
C LYS A 90 12.53 -0.31 17.40
N ARG A 91 13.45 -0.98 16.71
CA ARG A 91 13.92 -0.57 15.37
C ARG A 91 12.81 -0.61 14.33
N LEU A 92 11.95 -1.63 14.37
CA LEU A 92 10.84 -1.79 13.43
C LEU A 92 9.71 -0.79 13.72
N ASN A 93 9.41 -0.53 14.99
CA ASN A 93 8.48 0.54 15.37
C ASN A 93 8.98 1.93 14.91
N ASN A 94 10.27 2.22 15.09
CA ASN A 94 10.87 3.47 14.59
C ASN A 94 10.83 3.58 13.05
N PHE A 95 11.08 2.47 12.35
CA PHE A 95 11.05 2.45 10.88
C PHE A 95 9.64 2.68 10.33
N THR A 96 8.64 1.98 10.89
CA THR A 96 7.24 2.19 10.49
C THR A 96 6.71 3.57 10.87
N TYR A 97 7.15 4.13 12.00
CA TYR A 97 6.90 5.54 12.32
C TYR A 97 7.45 6.46 11.23
N PHE A 98 8.70 6.28 10.78
CA PHE A 98 9.26 7.06 9.67
C PHE A 98 8.42 6.93 8.39
N LEU A 99 7.98 5.72 8.03
CA LEU A 99 7.10 5.51 6.88
C LEU A 99 5.78 6.28 7.00
N GLY A 100 5.08 6.19 8.14
CA GLY A 100 3.82 6.92 8.34
C GLY A 100 3.99 8.44 8.36
N MET A 101 5.14 8.93 8.83
CA MET A 101 5.49 10.35 8.80
C MET A 101 5.78 10.83 7.36
N SER A 102 6.48 10.01 6.58
CA SER A 102 6.69 10.23 5.14
C SER A 102 5.37 10.25 4.38
N ALA A 103 4.43 9.35 4.70
CA ALA A 103 3.08 9.36 4.11
C ALA A 103 2.35 10.69 4.39
N SER A 104 2.35 11.14 5.64
CA SER A 104 1.71 12.39 6.04
C SER A 104 2.32 13.60 5.32
N PHE A 105 3.64 13.62 5.17
CA PHE A 105 4.34 14.63 4.37
C PHE A 105 3.98 14.56 2.88
N GLY A 106 3.86 13.35 2.32
CA GLY A 106 3.42 13.12 0.95
C GLY A 106 2.04 13.71 0.68
N VAL A 107 1.09 13.57 1.62
CA VAL A 107 -0.24 14.18 1.50
C VAL A 107 -0.15 15.71 1.43
N ILE A 108 0.73 16.34 2.23
CA ILE A 108 0.96 17.79 2.16
C ILE A 108 1.50 18.19 0.79
N LEU A 109 2.43 17.42 0.20
CA LEU A 109 2.93 17.73 -1.14
C LEU A 109 1.82 17.65 -2.19
N VAL A 110 1.04 16.56 -2.20
CA VAL A 110 -0.11 16.40 -3.12
C VAL A 110 -1.13 17.54 -2.96
N ALA A 111 -1.37 17.97 -1.73
CA ALA A 111 -2.33 19.03 -1.42
C ALA A 111 -1.94 20.40 -1.97
N ASN A 112 -0.63 20.69 -2.08
CA ASN A 112 -0.13 22.02 -2.41
C ASN A 112 0.49 22.11 -3.81
N PHE A 113 0.89 20.99 -4.40
CA PHE A 113 1.47 20.92 -5.74
C PHE A 113 0.56 20.09 -6.63
N GLN A 114 -0.33 20.74 -7.39
CA GLN A 114 -1.24 20.09 -8.32
C GLN A 114 -0.47 19.44 -9.49
N GLU A 115 -1.01 18.33 -10.00
CA GLU A 115 -0.43 17.58 -11.12
C GLU A 115 -0.27 18.43 -12.41
N THR A 116 -1.14 19.42 -12.61
CA THR A 116 -1.11 20.33 -13.77
C THR A 116 -0.04 21.40 -13.67
N ASN A 117 0.35 21.77 -12.45
CA ASN A 117 1.26 22.90 -12.21
C ASN A 117 2.70 22.43 -11.98
N LEU A 118 2.90 21.38 -11.17
CA LEU A 118 4.23 20.86 -10.88
C LEU A 118 4.23 19.33 -10.68
N LEU A 119 4.00 18.62 -11.79
CA LEU A 119 3.89 17.16 -11.83
C LEU A 119 5.02 16.41 -11.09
N PRO A 120 6.32 16.75 -11.22
CA PRO A 120 7.37 16.00 -10.54
C PRO A 120 7.24 15.99 -9.01
N VAL A 121 6.84 17.12 -8.42
CA VAL A 121 6.64 17.23 -6.97
C VAL A 121 5.34 16.56 -6.56
N HIS A 122 4.29 16.65 -7.39
CA HIS A 122 3.04 15.94 -7.16
C HIS A 122 3.26 14.41 -7.10
N VAL A 123 3.97 13.85 -8.09
CA VAL A 123 4.26 12.41 -8.17
C VAL A 123 5.15 11.96 -7.01
N LEU A 124 6.13 12.77 -6.61
CA LEU A 124 6.91 12.51 -5.40
C LEU A 124 6.00 12.47 -4.16
N GLY A 125 5.09 13.43 -4.04
CA GLY A 125 4.09 13.49 -2.98
C GLY A 125 3.19 12.25 -2.97
N ALA A 126 2.65 11.85 -4.12
CA ALA A 126 1.79 10.68 -4.26
C ALA A 126 2.54 9.38 -3.93
N SER A 127 3.79 9.26 -4.37
CA SER A 127 4.67 8.12 -4.05
C SER A 127 4.94 8.02 -2.54
N CYS A 128 5.19 9.16 -1.89
CA CYS A 128 5.30 9.22 -0.44
C CYS A 128 3.96 8.85 0.22
N ALA A 129 2.84 9.45 -0.18
CA ALA A 129 1.53 9.26 0.44
C ALA A 129 1.03 7.81 0.32
N PHE A 130 1.00 7.25 -0.89
CA PHE A 130 0.48 5.91 -1.15
C PHE A 130 1.54 4.83 -0.96
N GLY A 131 2.72 4.99 -1.58
CA GLY A 131 3.77 3.96 -1.56
C GLY A 131 4.26 3.66 -0.14
N SER A 132 4.58 4.69 0.66
CA SER A 132 5.02 4.46 2.04
C SER A 132 3.90 3.92 2.93
N SER A 133 2.64 4.27 2.66
CA SER A 133 1.46 3.73 3.36
C SER A 133 1.23 2.26 3.06
N VAL A 134 1.37 1.84 1.79
CA VAL A 134 1.27 0.41 1.41
C VAL A 134 2.35 -0.39 2.13
N ILE A 135 3.60 0.07 2.10
CA ILE A 135 4.70 -0.59 2.81
C ILE A 135 4.42 -0.64 4.32
N TYR A 136 3.91 0.46 4.89
CA TYR A 136 3.49 0.50 6.30
C TYR A 136 2.44 -0.57 6.61
N CYS A 137 1.41 -0.72 5.77
CA CYS A 137 0.33 -1.70 5.95
C CYS A 137 0.85 -3.14 5.84
N CYS A 138 1.70 -3.43 4.84
CA CYS A 138 2.29 -4.76 4.65
C CYS A 138 3.10 -5.21 5.87
N ILE A 139 3.75 -4.27 6.55
CA ILE A 139 4.54 -4.58 7.75
C ILE A 139 3.65 -4.83 8.97
N GLN A 140 2.46 -4.25 9.07
CA GLN A 140 1.66 -4.14 10.32
C GLN A 140 0.35 -4.98 10.35
N TYR A 141 0.18 -5.93 9.44
CA TYR A 141 -1.09 -6.65 9.27
C TYR A 141 -1.64 -7.24 10.58
N ASN A 142 -2.91 -6.97 10.88
CA ASN A 142 -3.62 -7.52 12.06
C ASN A 142 -3.00 -7.18 13.45
N GLY A 143 -2.25 -6.08 13.56
CA GLY A 143 -1.57 -5.71 14.81
C GLY A 143 -0.32 -6.54 15.09
N GLU A 144 0.01 -7.48 14.21
CA GLU A 144 1.23 -8.27 14.23
C GLU A 144 2.19 -7.77 13.15
N TYR A 145 3.49 -7.86 13.45
CA TYR A 145 4.52 -7.39 12.53
C TYR A 145 5.16 -8.57 11.83
N PHE A 146 5.11 -8.57 10.50
CA PHE A 146 5.66 -9.67 9.70
C PHE A 146 7.07 -9.32 9.21
N GLN A 147 8.06 -10.07 9.69
CA GLN A 147 9.40 -10.07 9.13
C GLN A 147 9.62 -11.35 8.35
N GLN A 148 9.97 -11.24 7.06
CA GLN A 148 10.41 -12.41 6.31
C GLN A 148 11.80 -12.83 6.80
N HIS A 149 11.84 -13.92 7.56
CA HIS A 149 13.09 -14.47 8.10
C HIS A 149 13.82 -15.36 7.09
N GLU A 150 13.08 -16.06 6.22
CA GLU A 150 13.62 -17.00 5.24
C GLU A 150 12.86 -16.92 3.90
N GLY A 151 13.57 -17.24 2.80
CA GLY A 151 13.05 -17.15 1.44
C GLY A 151 13.01 -15.73 0.86
N THR A 152 12.55 -15.61 -0.38
CA THR A 152 12.32 -14.32 -1.06
C THR A 152 10.82 -14.03 -1.15
N ALA A 153 10.43 -12.75 -1.05
CA ALA A 153 9.02 -12.35 -1.13
C ALA A 153 8.47 -12.67 -2.53
N MET A 154 7.38 -13.42 -2.63
CA MET A 154 6.69 -13.62 -3.90
C MET A 154 6.14 -12.26 -4.39
N GLY A 155 6.49 -11.88 -5.62
CA GLY A 155 6.12 -10.60 -6.24
C GLY A 155 7.24 -9.56 -6.33
N ASN A 156 8.38 -9.73 -5.65
CA ASN A 156 9.55 -8.86 -5.89
C ASN A 156 10.26 -9.26 -7.20
N SER A 157 10.62 -8.28 -8.04
CA SER A 157 11.30 -8.48 -9.34
C SER A 157 12.65 -9.20 -9.23
N LEU A 158 13.31 -9.12 -8.07
CA LEU A 158 14.54 -9.87 -7.79
C LEU A 158 14.31 -11.30 -7.30
N SER A 159 13.12 -11.65 -6.84
CA SER A 159 12.83 -12.97 -6.28
C SER A 159 13.03 -14.12 -7.26
N PRO A 160 12.60 -14.04 -8.54
CA PRO A 160 12.85 -15.10 -9.53
C PRO A 160 14.34 -15.30 -9.79
N PHE A 161 15.12 -14.21 -9.85
CA PHE A 161 16.56 -14.28 -10.06
C PHE A 161 17.27 -14.96 -8.86
N ILE A 162 16.94 -14.54 -7.63
CA ILE A 162 17.53 -15.12 -6.42
C ILE A 162 17.11 -16.59 -6.27
N ALA A 163 15.86 -16.93 -6.60
CA ALA A 163 15.38 -18.30 -6.63
C ALA A 163 16.16 -19.15 -7.64
N ASN A 164 16.39 -18.65 -8.86
CA ASN A 164 17.21 -19.33 -9.87
C ASN A 164 18.67 -19.51 -9.42
N LEU A 165 19.25 -18.51 -8.75
CA LEU A 165 20.62 -18.61 -8.22
C LEU A 165 20.70 -19.67 -7.11
N PHE A 166 19.71 -19.69 -6.21
CA PHE A 166 19.59 -20.72 -5.17
C PHE A 166 19.43 -22.11 -5.78
N MET A 167 18.54 -22.27 -6.76
CA MET A 167 18.33 -23.54 -7.46
C MET A 167 19.59 -23.98 -8.19
N SER A 168 20.28 -23.10 -8.91
CA SER A 168 21.55 -23.43 -9.58
C SER A 168 22.64 -23.90 -8.61
N LYS A 169 22.75 -23.25 -7.44
CA LYS A 169 23.65 -23.69 -6.38
C LYS A 169 23.24 -25.04 -5.81
N PHE A 170 21.95 -25.22 -5.52
CA PHE A 170 21.39 -26.47 -5.02
C PHE A 170 21.64 -27.64 -5.98
N GLU A 171 21.36 -27.45 -7.26
CA GLU A 171 21.64 -28.41 -8.34
C GLU A 171 23.11 -28.80 -8.35
N THR A 172 24.02 -27.83 -8.24
CA THR A 172 25.47 -28.07 -8.21
C THR A 172 25.89 -28.90 -7.00
N GLU A 173 25.37 -28.59 -5.80
CA GLU A 173 25.67 -29.34 -4.57
C GLU A 173 25.12 -30.76 -4.57
N VAL A 174 24.03 -31.00 -5.31
CA VAL A 174 23.35 -32.28 -5.43
C VAL A 174 24.00 -33.15 -6.50
N LYS A 175 24.54 -32.55 -7.56
CA LYS A 175 25.15 -33.24 -8.71
C LYS A 175 26.23 -34.24 -8.33
N ASP A 176 27.05 -33.93 -7.33
CA ASP A 176 28.15 -34.78 -6.90
C ASP A 176 27.71 -35.95 -5.99
N LYS A 177 26.44 -35.94 -5.52
CA LYS A 177 25.88 -36.97 -4.63
C LYS A 177 25.10 -38.06 -5.36
N PHE A 178 24.74 -37.84 -6.62
CA PHE A 178 23.94 -38.77 -7.42
C PHE A 178 24.73 -39.27 -8.63
N GLU A 179 24.85 -40.59 -8.75
CA GLU A 179 25.56 -41.27 -9.86
C GLU A 179 24.92 -40.97 -11.24
N TYR A 180 23.63 -40.62 -11.25
CA TYR A 180 22.89 -40.16 -12.42
C TYR A 180 22.15 -38.85 -12.11
N PHE A 181 22.65 -37.73 -12.63
CA PHE A 181 21.98 -36.44 -12.51
C PHE A 181 20.88 -36.31 -13.59
N PRO A 182 19.60 -36.15 -13.23
CA PRO A 182 18.51 -36.12 -14.20
C PRO A 182 18.55 -34.86 -15.07
N ARG A 183 18.31 -35.00 -16.38
CA ARG A 183 18.17 -33.87 -17.33
C ARG A 183 16.82 -33.16 -17.23
N VAL A 184 15.83 -33.79 -16.60
CA VAL A 184 14.46 -33.27 -16.45
C VAL A 184 13.97 -33.57 -15.03
N TRP A 185 13.62 -32.53 -14.29
CA TRP A 185 13.22 -32.59 -12.88
C TRP A 185 11.73 -32.91 -12.73
N PHE A 186 11.31 -34.17 -12.91
CA PHE A 186 9.92 -34.58 -12.60
C PHE A 186 9.77 -35.39 -11.30
N SER A 187 10.86 -35.86 -10.67
CA SER A 187 10.73 -36.86 -9.59
C SER A 187 11.71 -36.74 -8.40
N SER A 188 12.67 -35.80 -8.39
CA SER A 188 13.69 -35.75 -7.32
C SER A 188 13.33 -34.83 -6.14
N VAL A 189 12.27 -34.04 -6.29
CA VAL A 189 11.82 -33.03 -5.31
C VAL A 189 11.35 -33.69 -4.00
N ALA A 190 10.83 -34.92 -4.08
CA ALA A 190 10.39 -35.69 -2.92
C ALA A 190 11.53 -36.19 -2.02
N LEU A 191 12.77 -36.27 -2.51
CA LEU A 191 13.88 -36.92 -1.81
C LEU A 191 14.63 -36.00 -0.82
N ASP A 192 14.42 -34.68 -0.85
CA ASP A 192 15.22 -33.73 -0.04
C ASP A 192 14.41 -32.74 0.81
N ASN A 193 13.10 -32.97 1.01
CA ASN A 193 12.29 -32.23 2.00
C ASN A 193 12.82 -32.41 3.46
N ASN A 194 13.78 -33.31 3.69
CA ASN A 194 14.43 -33.52 4.99
C ASN A 194 15.68 -32.65 5.22
N ARG A 195 16.21 -31.97 4.19
CA ARG A 195 17.45 -31.18 4.31
C ARG A 195 17.20 -29.72 4.69
N PHE A 196 16.04 -29.19 4.33
CA PHE A 196 15.60 -27.85 4.74
C PHE A 196 14.25 -27.96 5.47
N PRO A 197 14.24 -27.98 6.82
CA PRO A 197 13.01 -28.14 7.60
C PRO A 197 11.94 -27.06 7.31
N THR A 198 12.38 -25.92 6.79
CA THR A 198 11.56 -24.74 6.49
C THR A 198 11.11 -24.66 5.02
N LEU A 199 11.72 -25.44 4.11
CA LEU A 199 11.38 -25.49 2.69
C LEU A 199 10.67 -26.80 2.37
N LYS A 200 9.35 -26.72 2.20
CA LYS A 200 8.56 -27.84 1.68
C LYS A 200 8.37 -27.63 0.19
N PHE A 201 9.07 -28.42 -0.60
CA PHE A 201 8.76 -28.49 -2.00
C PHE A 201 7.47 -29.30 -2.19
N THR A 202 6.49 -28.67 -2.81
CA THR A 202 5.25 -29.31 -3.24
C THR A 202 5.47 -29.92 -4.62
N TYR A 203 4.90 -31.09 -4.85
CA TYR A 203 4.80 -31.68 -6.18
C TYR A 203 3.36 -32.08 -6.40
N GLU A 204 2.93 -32.02 -7.65
CA GLU A 204 1.58 -32.35 -8.05
C GLU A 204 1.66 -33.42 -9.14
N VAL A 205 0.76 -34.39 -9.08
CA VAL A 205 0.73 -35.52 -9.99
C VAL A 205 -0.37 -35.27 -11.01
N GLU A 206 -0.01 -35.32 -12.29
CA GLU A 206 -0.96 -35.25 -13.38
C GLU A 206 -1.92 -36.45 -13.34
N HIS A 207 -3.22 -36.19 -13.43
CA HIS A 207 -4.25 -37.20 -13.54
C HIS A 207 -5.21 -36.84 -14.67
N ASN A 208 -5.31 -37.69 -15.69
CA ASN A 208 -6.24 -37.52 -16.82
C ASN A 208 -6.09 -36.16 -17.54
N GLU A 209 -4.86 -35.77 -17.90
CA GLU A 209 -4.55 -34.47 -18.54
C GLU A 209 -4.93 -33.24 -17.70
N GLN A 210 -5.12 -33.43 -16.40
CA GLN A 210 -5.40 -32.37 -15.44
C GLN A 210 -4.32 -32.35 -14.35
N LEU A 211 -3.84 -31.14 -14.04
CA LEU A 211 -2.84 -30.88 -13.01
C LEU A 211 -3.46 -29.96 -11.94
N PRO A 212 -3.70 -30.45 -10.72
CA PRO A 212 -4.23 -29.61 -9.65
C PRO A 212 -3.11 -28.71 -9.11
N PHE A 213 -3.15 -27.39 -9.36
CA PHE A 213 -2.15 -26.40 -8.91
C PHE A 213 -2.70 -25.43 -7.88
N LEU A 214 -2.13 -25.47 -6.66
CA LEU A 214 -2.61 -24.75 -5.47
C LEU A 214 -4.09 -25.04 -5.17
N ASP A 215 -5.00 -24.28 -5.77
CA ASP A 215 -6.47 -24.39 -5.62
C ASP A 215 -7.21 -24.39 -6.99
N VAL A 216 -6.47 -24.50 -8.11
CA VAL A 216 -7.02 -24.48 -9.47
C VAL A 216 -6.66 -25.76 -10.20
N LEU A 217 -7.66 -26.44 -10.77
CA LEU A 217 -7.43 -27.59 -11.63
C LEU A 217 -7.07 -27.10 -13.04
N LEU A 218 -5.81 -27.22 -13.42
CA LEU A 218 -5.33 -26.86 -14.75
C LEU A 218 -5.61 -28.00 -15.73
N GLU A 219 -6.26 -27.71 -16.84
CA GLU A 219 -6.41 -28.66 -17.94
C GLU A 219 -5.26 -28.46 -18.93
N ILE A 220 -4.51 -29.53 -19.22
CA ILE A 220 -3.34 -29.49 -20.10
C ILE A 220 -3.81 -29.52 -21.55
N VAL A 221 -4.07 -28.33 -22.12
CA VAL A 221 -4.33 -28.18 -23.55
C VAL A 221 -3.00 -28.17 -24.31
N LYS A 222 -2.80 -29.12 -25.23
CA LYS A 222 -1.65 -29.12 -26.15
C LYS A 222 -1.77 -27.97 -27.14
N ILE A 223 -1.17 -26.83 -26.82
CA ILE A 223 -1.09 -25.68 -27.71
C ILE A 223 0.06 -25.90 -28.71
N ASN A 224 -0.21 -25.69 -30.01
CA ASN A 224 0.83 -25.67 -31.02
C ASN A 224 1.71 -24.42 -30.82
N MET A 225 3.01 -24.62 -30.58
CA MET A 225 3.95 -23.60 -30.08
C MET A 225 4.34 -22.52 -31.09
N ASP A 226 3.81 -22.56 -32.31
CA ASP A 226 4.25 -21.67 -33.40
C ASP A 226 3.80 -20.20 -33.24
N ASN A 227 2.88 -19.88 -32.31
CA ASN A 227 2.31 -18.53 -32.13
C ASN A 227 2.29 -18.03 -30.67
N LEU A 228 3.11 -18.59 -29.77
CA LEU A 228 3.10 -18.17 -28.36
C LEU A 228 4.05 -16.97 -28.12
N GLU A 229 3.54 -15.75 -28.30
CA GLU A 229 4.18 -14.55 -27.74
C GLU A 229 3.94 -14.53 -26.21
N ILE A 230 4.98 -14.86 -25.44
CA ILE A 230 4.93 -14.83 -23.97
C ILE A 230 5.05 -13.37 -23.52
N TYR A 231 3.92 -12.76 -23.13
CA TYR A 231 3.91 -11.49 -22.39
C TYR A 231 4.20 -11.75 -20.92
N SER A 232 5.48 -11.71 -20.55
CA SER A 232 5.88 -11.62 -19.13
C SER A 232 5.82 -10.15 -18.69
N GLN A 233 4.64 -9.67 -18.27
CA GLN A 233 4.51 -8.34 -17.66
C GLN A 233 4.66 -8.45 -16.14
N VAL A 234 5.72 -7.79 -15.65
CA VAL A 234 6.08 -7.69 -14.24
C VAL A 234 5.22 -6.58 -13.65
N PHE A 235 4.11 -6.97 -13.02
CA PHE A 235 3.07 -6.04 -12.56
C PHE A 235 3.41 -5.35 -11.24
N ILE A 236 4.53 -4.62 -11.13
CA ILE A 236 4.75 -3.65 -10.04
C ILE A 236 5.40 -2.32 -10.52
N PRO A 237 6.32 -2.29 -11.50
CA PRO A 237 6.81 -1.01 -12.05
C PRO A 237 5.86 -0.41 -13.11
N GLU A 238 5.05 -1.24 -13.78
CA GLU A 238 4.18 -0.81 -14.89
C GLU A 238 2.98 0.00 -14.41
N LEU A 239 2.49 -0.19 -13.17
CA LEU A 239 1.43 0.64 -12.59
C LEU A 239 1.89 2.10 -12.37
N PHE A 240 3.19 2.32 -12.16
CA PHE A 240 3.78 3.66 -12.02
C PHE A 240 3.99 4.34 -13.38
N GLU A 241 4.37 3.57 -14.42
CA GLU A 241 4.41 4.09 -15.80
C GLU A 241 3.02 4.28 -16.42
N LEU A 242 2.03 3.47 -16.03
CA LEU A 242 0.60 3.64 -16.39
C LEU A 242 0.01 4.93 -15.83
N PHE A 243 0.56 5.43 -14.72
CA PHE A 243 0.22 6.74 -14.15
C PHE A 243 0.78 7.91 -14.97
N ILE A 244 1.77 7.68 -15.83
CA ILE A 244 2.51 8.73 -16.57
C ILE A 244 2.31 8.66 -18.09
N LEU A 245 1.99 7.50 -18.67
CA LEU A 245 1.76 7.34 -20.11
C LEU A 245 0.33 7.75 -20.51
N GLU A 246 0.07 9.05 -20.46
CA GLU A 246 -1.13 9.66 -20.99
C GLU A 246 -1.07 9.71 -22.53
N TYR A 247 -1.71 8.74 -23.19
CA TYR A 247 -1.89 8.68 -24.65
C TYR A 247 -3.22 9.25 -25.17
N GLY A 248 -3.89 10.13 -24.42
CA GLY A 248 -5.14 10.74 -24.91
C GLY A 248 -5.11 12.25 -24.93
N VAL A 249 -5.97 12.82 -25.77
CA VAL A 249 -5.93 14.23 -26.19
C VAL A 249 -6.38 15.18 -25.06
N ASP A 250 -7.25 14.70 -24.16
CA ASP A 250 -7.74 15.44 -22.98
C ASP A 250 -7.59 14.59 -21.70
N ARG A 251 -6.70 15.02 -20.81
CA ARG A 251 -6.32 14.32 -19.57
C ARG A 251 -7.46 14.14 -18.56
N PHE A 252 -8.47 15.01 -18.61
CA PHE A 252 -9.56 15.03 -17.64
C PHE A 252 -10.83 14.36 -18.15
N LYS A 253 -10.91 14.13 -19.47
CA LYS A 253 -12.10 13.63 -20.16
C LYS A 253 -11.74 12.55 -21.18
N TRP A 254 -11.04 11.52 -20.73
CA TRP A 254 -10.78 10.35 -21.57
C TRP A 254 -12.08 9.67 -22.00
N LYS A 255 -12.11 9.37 -23.30
CA LYS A 255 -13.19 8.71 -24.01
C LYS A 255 -12.74 7.32 -24.43
N LEU A 256 -13.72 6.46 -24.73
CA LEU A 256 -13.48 5.12 -25.25
C LEU A 256 -12.68 5.14 -26.58
N GLU A 257 -12.76 6.26 -27.31
CA GLU A 257 -12.07 6.50 -28.58
C GLU A 257 -10.59 6.87 -28.38
N ASP A 258 -10.19 7.26 -27.17
CA ASP A 258 -8.79 7.56 -26.84
C ASP A 258 -8.02 6.24 -26.66
N GLY A 259 -6.82 6.17 -27.23
CA GLY A 259 -5.94 5.01 -27.08
C GLY A 259 -5.56 4.79 -25.61
N GLY A 260 -5.71 3.56 -25.11
CA GLY A 260 -5.35 3.22 -23.73
C GLY A 260 -6.45 3.44 -22.69
N TYR A 261 -7.70 3.67 -23.09
CA TYR A 261 -8.84 3.85 -22.16
C TYR A 261 -8.95 2.77 -21.08
N SER A 262 -8.79 1.48 -21.42
CA SER A 262 -8.86 0.37 -20.45
C SER A 262 -7.79 0.47 -19.37
N PHE A 263 -6.59 0.94 -19.73
CA PHE A 263 -5.47 1.12 -18.82
C PHE A 263 -5.70 2.29 -17.86
N HIS A 264 -6.27 3.39 -18.35
CA HIS A 264 -6.78 4.49 -17.49
C HIS A 264 -7.73 3.99 -16.44
N LEU A 265 -8.69 3.17 -16.89
CA LEU A 265 -9.82 2.80 -16.08
C LEU A 265 -9.31 1.89 -14.97
N ALA A 266 -8.44 0.93 -15.31
CA ALA A 266 -7.72 0.14 -14.31
C ALA A 266 -6.92 1.01 -13.33
N ALA A 267 -6.19 2.02 -13.80
CA ALA A 267 -5.39 2.90 -12.96
C ALA A 267 -6.25 3.75 -12.01
N THR A 268 -7.29 4.42 -12.51
CA THR A 268 -8.26 5.20 -11.71
C THR A 268 -8.95 4.32 -10.68
N PHE A 269 -9.47 3.14 -11.07
CA PHE A 269 -10.03 2.19 -10.11
C PHE A 269 -9.03 1.78 -9.03
N SER A 270 -7.76 1.50 -9.41
CA SER A 270 -6.73 1.12 -8.46
C SER A 270 -6.40 2.22 -7.46
N GLU A 271 -6.41 3.49 -7.89
CA GLU A 271 -6.21 4.64 -7.01
C GLU A 271 -7.32 4.73 -5.96
N TRP A 272 -8.59 4.68 -6.40
CA TRP A 272 -9.74 4.73 -5.51
C TRP A 272 -9.75 3.56 -4.51
N ILE A 273 -9.51 2.34 -4.99
CA ILE A 273 -9.43 1.15 -4.12
C ILE A 273 -8.31 1.31 -3.09
N THR A 274 -7.13 1.77 -3.51
CA THR A 274 -6.00 1.99 -2.61
C THR A 274 -6.32 3.05 -1.57
N ALA A 275 -6.84 4.22 -1.98
CA ALA A 275 -7.21 5.30 -1.07
C ALA A 275 -8.26 4.88 -0.04
N LEU A 276 -9.31 4.16 -0.47
CA LEU A 276 -10.35 3.65 0.42
C LEU A 276 -9.82 2.56 1.36
N SER A 277 -8.97 1.65 0.86
CA SER A 277 -8.35 0.61 1.68
C SER A 277 -7.47 1.20 2.77
N LEU A 278 -6.68 2.23 2.46
CA LEU A 278 -5.87 2.95 3.45
C LEU A 278 -6.74 3.66 4.50
N ASN A 279 -7.86 4.27 4.09
CA ASN A 279 -8.81 4.87 5.04
C ASN A 279 -9.41 3.83 5.99
N ILE A 280 -9.83 2.67 5.47
CA ILE A 280 -10.33 1.56 6.28
C ILE A 280 -9.24 1.08 7.25
N TYR A 281 -8.01 0.95 6.75
CA TYR A 281 -6.87 0.52 7.57
C TYR A 281 -6.63 1.49 8.75
N ILE A 282 -6.62 2.81 8.51
CA ILE A 282 -6.49 3.81 9.57
C ILE A 282 -7.64 3.72 10.58
N PHE A 283 -8.87 3.48 10.10
CA PHE A 283 -10.02 3.30 10.97
C PHE A 283 -9.84 2.13 11.95
N THR A 284 -9.13 1.06 11.55
CA THR A 284 -8.87 -0.08 12.45
C THR A 284 -8.11 0.32 13.71
N PHE A 285 -7.25 1.36 13.68
CA PHE A 285 -6.52 1.84 14.87
C PHE A 285 -7.44 2.37 15.98
N ALA A 286 -8.71 2.64 15.66
CA ALA A 286 -9.68 3.02 16.68
C ALA A 286 -9.82 1.95 17.77
N SER A 287 -9.66 0.66 17.48
CA SER A 287 -9.67 -0.40 18.51
C SER A 287 -8.53 -0.23 19.51
N ASP A 288 -7.35 0.03 18.99
CA ASP A 288 -6.11 0.02 19.77
C ASP A 288 -6.00 1.29 20.62
N PHE A 289 -6.70 2.35 20.22
CA PHE A 289 -6.72 3.62 20.93
C PHE A 289 -7.85 3.70 21.97
N LYS A 290 -8.69 2.67 22.14
CA LYS A 290 -9.84 2.69 23.07
C LYS A 290 -9.42 2.95 24.51
N ASP A 291 -8.29 2.36 24.90
CA ASP A 291 -7.81 2.39 26.29
C ASP A 291 -6.76 3.49 26.54
N ILE A 292 -6.37 4.22 25.49
CA ILE A 292 -5.41 5.33 25.59
C ILE A 292 -6.14 6.65 25.88
N ARG A 293 -5.69 7.34 26.93
CA ARG A 293 -6.18 8.66 27.32
C ARG A 293 -5.05 9.66 27.32
N PHE A 294 -5.32 10.86 26.81
CA PHE A 294 -4.41 11.99 26.93
C PHE A 294 -4.73 12.79 28.21
N GLU A 295 -3.73 12.98 29.07
CA GLU A 295 -3.80 13.81 30.28
C GLU A 295 -2.57 14.73 30.29
N GLY A 296 -2.68 15.98 29.82
CA GLY A 296 -1.45 16.76 29.61
C GLY A 296 -1.52 18.28 29.56
N VAL A 297 -2.69 18.92 29.39
CA VAL A 297 -2.75 20.38 29.43
C VAL A 297 -3.28 20.83 30.79
N VAL A 298 -2.37 21.36 31.62
CA VAL A 298 -2.68 22.01 32.88
C VAL A 298 -2.72 23.51 32.65
N PHE A 299 -3.88 24.12 32.81
CA PHE A 299 -4.00 25.58 32.78
C PHE A 299 -3.72 26.14 34.18
N THR A 300 -2.66 26.94 34.32
CA THR A 300 -2.38 27.73 35.53
C THR A 300 -2.70 29.19 35.24
N LYS A 301 -3.47 29.83 36.13
CA LYS A 301 -3.70 31.27 36.10
C LYS A 301 -2.85 31.89 37.19
N ASP A 302 -1.85 32.68 36.80
CA ASP A 302 -1.10 33.50 37.74
C ASP A 302 -2.03 34.60 38.26
N VAL A 303 -2.32 34.58 39.56
CA VAL A 303 -3.01 35.67 40.24
C VAL A 303 -1.92 36.56 40.81
N GLU A 304 -1.58 37.65 40.12
CA GLU A 304 -0.86 38.74 40.76
C GLU A 304 -1.76 39.29 41.88
N LEU A 305 -1.41 38.97 43.12
CA LEU A 305 -1.91 39.71 44.28
C LEU A 305 -1.31 41.11 44.20
N LYS A 306 -2.07 42.06 43.63
CA LYS A 306 -1.84 43.48 43.92
C LYS A 306 -2.17 43.70 45.39
N LEU A 307 -1.14 43.63 46.23
CA LEU A 307 -1.14 44.19 47.58
C LEU A 307 -1.21 45.72 47.50
#